data_AF-A0A0R3R9N6-F1
#
_entry.id   AF-A0A0R3R9N6-F1
#
_cell.length_a   1.000
_cell.length_b   1.000
_cell.length_c   1.000
_cell.angle_alpha   90.00
_cell.angle_beta   90.00
_cell.angle_gamma   90.00
#
_symmetry.space_group_name_H-M   'P 1'
#
loop_
_entity.id
_entity.type
_entity.pdbx_description
1 polymer ?
#
loop_
_entity_poly.entity_id
_entity_poly.type
_entity_poly.pdbx_seq_one_letter_code
_entity_poly.pdbx_strand_id
1 'polypeptide(L)' 'SGWWGLCRHPNYFCEWLTFACWTILQGTNAFFTCFPLLFLTCHLYLRLKHDELRCLAKYGPYWLQYRNRVKCLLIPSLF' A
#
# COMPACT_ATOMS: atom_id res chain seq x y z
N SER A 1 8.95 11.36 9.99
CA SER A 1 9.54 10.55 11.08
C SER A 1 8.59 9.40 11.41
N GLY A 2 9.08 8.29 11.97
CA GLY A 2 8.28 7.07 12.18
C GLY A 2 8.04 6.28 10.90
N TRP A 3 6.94 5.52 10.83
CA TRP A 3 6.58 4.65 9.69
C TRP A 3 6.52 5.38 8.34
N TRP A 4 6.00 6.61 8.33
CA TRP A 4 5.95 7.48 7.15
C TRP A 4 7.30 8.05 6.72
N GLY A 5 8.34 7.89 7.55
CA GLY A 5 9.73 8.16 7.16
C GLY A 5 10.40 6.97 6.45
N LEU A 6 9.86 5.76 6.62
CA LEU A 6 10.38 4.52 6.03
C LEU A 6 9.69 4.20 4.70
N CYS A 7 8.37 4.40 4.62
CA CYS A 7 7.60 4.19 3.41
C CYS A 7 6.46 5.22 3.30
N ARG A 8 6.00 5.46 2.07
CA ARG A 8 4.95 6.47 1.81
C ARG A 8 3.56 6.01 2.21
N HIS A 9 3.26 4.71 2.19
CA HIS A 9 1.94 4.16 2.51
C HIS A 9 2.02 2.90 3.41
N PRO A 10 2.57 3.00 4.64
CA PRO A 10 2.64 1.87 5.59
C PRO A 10 1.26 1.29 5.90
N ASN A 11 0.24 2.15 5.97
CA ASN A 11 -1.13 1.74 6.29
C ASN A 11 -1.70 0.75 5.27
N TYR A 12 -1.43 0.95 3.98
CA TYR A 12 -1.95 0.08 2.93
C TYR A 12 -1.27 -1.28 2.96
N PHE A 13 0.01 -1.32 3.33
CA PHE A 13 0.72 -2.56 3.56
C PHE A 13 0.12 -3.34 4.73
N CYS A 14 -0.14 -2.68 5.87
CA CYS A 14 -0.76 -3.33 7.03
C CYS A 14 -2.18 -3.83 6.73
N GLU A 15 -2.98 -3.06 5.99
CA GLU A 15 -4.33 -3.46 5.57
C GLU A 15 -4.26 -4.72 4.68
N TRP A 16 -3.41 -4.71 3.67
CA TRP A 16 -3.20 -5.85 2.80
C TRP A 16 -2.68 -7.08 3.56
N LEU A 17 -1.70 -6.90 4.45
CA LEU A 17 -1.13 -7.97 5.28
C LEU A 17 -2.17 -8.59 6.20
N THR A 18 -3.06 -7.78 6.77
CA THR A 18 -4.14 -8.25 7.63
C THR A 18 -5.05 -9.20 6.83
N PHE A 19 -5.52 -8.78 5.66
CA PHE A 19 -6.34 -9.64 4.79
C PHE A 19 -5.59 -10.87 4.28
N ALA A 20 -4.30 -10.74 3.99
CA ALA A 20 -3.46 -11.89 3.62
C ALA A 20 -3.39 -12.91 4.76
N CYS A 21 -3.24 -12.49 6.02
CA CYS A 21 -3.28 -13.40 7.17
C CYS A 21 -4.64 -14.10 7.31
N TRP A 22 -5.76 -13.37 7.17
CA TRP A 22 -7.10 -13.96 7.25
C TRP A 22 -7.35 -15.02 6.16
N THR A 23 -6.86 -14.77 4.95
CA THR A 23 -7.00 -15.72 3.83
C THR A 23 -6.11 -16.96 4.01
N ILE A 24 -4.89 -16.80 4.52
CA ILE A 24 -4.00 -17.93 4.83
C ILE A 24 -4.57 -18.82 5.94
N LEU A 25 -5.20 -18.22 6.96
CA LEU A 25 -5.78 -18.97 8.09
C LEU A 25 -7.02 -19.83 7.71
N GLN A 26 -7.66 -19.57 6.56
CA GLN A 26 -8.84 -20.33 6.11
C GLN A 26 -8.55 -21.73 5.53
N GLY A 27 -7.28 -22.09 5.31
CA GLY A 27 -6.90 -23.43 4.83
C GLY A 27 -7.08 -23.65 3.32
N THR A 28 -7.28 -24.89 2.88
CA THR A 28 -7.16 -25.33 1.48
C THR A 28 -8.32 -24.96 0.54
N ASN A 29 -9.36 -24.27 1.03
CA ASN A 29 -10.43 -23.74 0.20
C ASN A 29 -9.97 -22.46 -0.53
N ALA A 30 -9.00 -22.59 -1.43
CA ALA A 30 -8.24 -21.46 -1.97
C ALA A 30 -9.02 -20.56 -2.95
N PHE A 31 -9.97 -21.13 -3.71
CA PHE A 31 -10.55 -20.39 -4.84
C PHE A 31 -11.45 -19.22 -4.41
N PHE A 32 -12.36 -19.46 -3.46
CA PHE A 32 -13.26 -18.41 -2.95
C PHE A 32 -12.57 -17.44 -2.00
N THR A 33 -11.50 -17.88 -1.34
CA THR A 33 -10.84 -17.12 -0.28
C THR A 33 -9.76 -16.18 -0.81
N CYS A 34 -9.13 -16.52 -1.94
CA CYS A 34 -8.18 -15.62 -2.62
C CYS A 34 -8.85 -14.47 -3.37
N PHE A 35 -10.12 -14.61 -3.79
CA PHE A 35 -10.79 -13.58 -4.59
C PHE A 35 -10.92 -12.23 -3.87
N PRO A 36 -11.36 -12.15 -2.59
CA PRO A 36 -11.34 -10.91 -1.82
C PRO A 36 -9.95 -10.28 -1.69
N LEU A 37 -8.90 -11.09 -1.52
CA LEU A 37 -7.52 -10.59 -1.43
C LEU A 37 -7.07 -9.98 -2.75
N LEU A 38 -7.32 -10.64 -3.88
CA LEU A 38 -7.00 -10.12 -5.21
C LEU A 38 -7.75 -8.81 -5.50
N PHE A 39 -9.05 -8.77 -5.19
CA PHE A 39 -9.86 -7.57 -5.32
C PHE A 39 -9.31 -6.42 -4.47
N LEU A 40 -9.00 -6.67 -3.19
CA LEU A 40 -8.43 -5.68 -2.30
C LEU A 40 -7.07 -5.17 -2.81
N THR A 41 -6.23 -6.06 -3.31
CA THR A 41 -4.91 -5.70 -3.85
C THR A 41 -5.06 -4.73 -5.04
N CYS A 42 -5.99 -5.02 -5.96
CA CYS A 42 -6.32 -4.14 -7.07
C CYS A 42 -6.87 -2.78 -6.59
N HIS A 43 -7.82 -2.81 -5.65
CA HIS A 43 -8.41 -1.60 -5.08
C HIS A 43 -7.37 -0.70 -4.40
N LEU A 44 -6.48 -1.27 -3.57
CA LEU A 44 -5.41 -0.54 -2.90
C LEU A 44 -4.40 0.03 -3.89
N TYR A 45 -4.07 -0.69 -4.96
CA TYR A 45 -3.20 -0.17 -6.02
C TYR A 45 -3.79 1.07 -6.69
N LEU A 46 -5.07 1.01 -7.08
CA LEU A 46 -5.78 2.15 -7.68
C LEU A 46 -5.87 3.32 -6.69
N ARG A 47 -6.19 3.05 -5.42
CA ARG A 47 -6.25 4.06 -4.37
C ARG A 47 -4.90 4.75 -4.21
N LEU A 48 -3.82 3.99 -4.14
CA LEU A 48 -2.47 4.51 -3.99
C LEU A 48 -2.05 5.43 -5.14
N LYS A 49 -2.40 5.08 -6.39
CA LYS A 49 -2.13 5.98 -7.53
C LYS A 49 -2.90 7.29 -7.41
N HIS A 50 -4.18 7.22 -7.05
CA HIS A 50 -4.99 8.42 -6.85
C HIS A 50 -4.53 9.28 -5.68
N ASP A 51 -4.08 8.67 -4.57
CA ASP A 51 -3.55 9.40 -3.42
C ASP A 51 -2.21 10.09 -3.74
N GLU A 52 -1.30 9.43 -4.47
CA GLU A 52 -0.07 10.08 -4.94
C GLU A 52 -0.36 11.28 -5.84
N LEU A 53 -1.33 11.15 -6.76
CA LEU A 53 -1.75 12.25 -7.64
C LEU A 53 -2.39 13.39 -6.85
N ARG A 54 -3.28 13.09 -5.89
CA ARG A 54 -3.90 14.09 -5.02
C ARG A 54 -2.88 14.80 -4.14
N CYS A 55 -1.92 14.08 -3.56
CA CYS A 55 -0.84 14.68 -2.77
C CYS A 55 0.09 15.54 -3.63
N LEU A 56 0.42 15.10 -4.85
CA LEU A 56 1.20 15.91 -5.79
C LEU A 56 0.46 17.19 -6.17
N ALA A 57 -0.84 17.09 -6.48
CA ALA A 57 -1.66 18.26 -6.82
C ALA A 57 -1.80 19.24 -5.64
N LYS A 58 -1.90 18.73 -4.40
CA LYS A 58 -2.11 19.55 -3.20
C LYS A 58 -0.83 20.16 -2.64
N TYR A 59 0.27 19.41 -2.61
CA TYR A 59 1.51 19.80 -1.93
C TYR A 59 2.66 20.10 -2.90
N GLY A 60 2.52 19.77 -4.19
CA GLY A 60 3.43 20.13 -5.27
C GLY A 60 4.91 19.87 -4.93
N PRO A 61 5.75 20.92 -4.84
CA PRO A 61 7.19 20.77 -4.60
C PRO A 61 7.53 20.11 -3.27
N TYR A 62 6.70 20.30 -2.23
CA TYR A 62 6.92 19.65 -0.93
C TYR A 62 6.67 18.14 -1.00
N TRP A 63 5.71 17.70 -1.82
CA TRP A 63 5.50 16.27 -2.07
C TRP A 63 6.69 15.65 -2.79
N LEU A 64 7.25 16.35 -3.79
CA LEU A 64 8.44 15.90 -4.52
C LEU A 64 9.67 15.77 -3.60
N GLN A 65 9.89 16.74 -2.70
CA GLN A 65 10.94 16.66 -1.69
C GLN A 65 10.74 15.44 -0.78
N TYR A 66 9.50 15.20 -0.32
CA TYR A 66 9.17 14.04 0.48
C TYR A 66 9.41 12.72 -0.28
N ARG A 67 8.99 12.65 -1.55
CA ARG A 67 9.16 11.48 -2.42
C ARG A 67 10.64 11.15 -2.68
N ASN A 68 11.50 12.18 -2.74
CA ASN A 68 12.94 12.01 -2.86
C ASN A 68 13.59 11.47 -1.58
N ARG A 69 13.07 11.85 -0.41
CA ARG A 69 13.55 11.36 0.89
C ARG A 69 13.06 9.95 1.18
N VAL A 70 11.81 9.64 0.85
CA VAL A 70 11.17 8.35 1.11
C VAL A 70 10.83 7.71 -0.23
N LYS A 71 11.79 6.97 -0.80
CA LYS A 71 11.63 6.32 -2.11
C LYS A 71 10.65 5.15 -2.05
N CYS A 72 10.68 4.39 -0.96
CA CYS A 72 9.86 3.21 -0.74
C CYS A 72 8.37 3.59 -0.69
N LEU A 73 7.58 2.94 -1.53
CA LEU A 73 6.16 3.22 -1.67
C LEU A 73 5.33 2.42 -0.65
N LEU A 74 5.59 1.12 -0.52
CA LEU A 74 4.80 0.15 0.26
C LEU A 74 5.68 -0.78 1.11
N ILE A 75 6.68 -1.42 0.49
CA ILE A 75 7.56 -2.37 1.17
C ILE A 75 8.97 -1.78 1.19
N PRO A 76 9.64 -1.67 2.35
CA PRO A 76 10.97 -1.07 2.47
C PRO A 76 12.05 -1.72 1.59
N SER A 77 11.87 -2.97 1.16
CA SER A 77 12.83 -3.72 0.33
C SER A 77 12.54 -3.71 -1.18
N LEU A 78 11.36 -3.26 -1.61
CA LEU A 78 11.02 -3.14 -3.03
C LEU A 78 11.04 -1.65 -3.40
N PHE A 79 12.14 -1.27 -4.05
CA PHE A 79 12.45 0.09 -4.49
C PHE A 79 11.42 0.64 -5.47
#